data_AF-A0A955TPU6-F1
#
_entry.id   AF-A0A955TPU6-F1
#
_cell.length_a   1.000
_cell.length_b   1.000
_cell.length_c   1.000
_cell.angle_alpha   90.00
_cell.angle_beta   90.00
_cell.angle_gamma   90.00
#
_symmetry.space_group_name_H-M   'P 1'
#
loop_
_entity.id
_entity.type
_entity.pdbx_description
1 polymer ?
#
loop_
_entity_poly.entity_id
_entity_poly.type
_entity_poly.pdbx_seq_one_letter_code
_entity_poly.pdbx_strand_id
1 'polypeptide(L)'
;MPGHDLLLEYLTQYFPIVIFIGISLAFGLVTLGLSYLVQPKYPEPEKLSVYECGSEPFSDSRMPFPVRYYVIAMLFVIFDIEV
;
A
#
# COMPACT_ATOMS: atom_id res chain seq x y z
N MET A 1 -22.99 10.67 -33.30
CA MET A 1 -22.07 9.57 -33.00
C MET A 1 -22.79 8.64 -32.05
N PRO A 2 -22.96 7.36 -32.40
CA PRO A 2 -23.71 6.45 -31.56
C PRO A 2 -22.93 6.23 -30.25
N GLY A 3 -23.62 6.19 -29.11
CA GLY A 3 -22.98 6.20 -27.79
C GLY A 3 -22.01 5.05 -27.50
N HIS A 4 -22.08 3.96 -28.29
CA HIS A 4 -21.13 2.86 -28.19
C HIS A 4 -19.73 3.21 -28.72
N ASP A 5 -19.64 4.03 -29.77
CA ASP A 5 -18.35 4.43 -30.34
C ASP A 5 -17.56 5.32 -29.36
N LEU A 6 -18.27 6.23 -28.70
CA LEU A 6 -17.69 7.08 -27.64
C LEU A 6 -17.18 6.24 -26.47
N LEU A 7 -17.94 5.23 -26.04
CA LEU A 7 -17.54 4.32 -24.97
C LEU A 7 -16.26 3.56 -25.34
N LEU A 8 -16.19 3.03 -26.57
CA LEU A 8 -15.02 2.29 -27.06
C LEU A 8 -13.78 3.19 -27.15
N GLU A 9 -13.94 4.45 -27.57
CA GLU A 9 -12.86 5.44 -27.59
C GLU A 9 -12.31 5.69 -26.18
N TYR A 10 -13.18 5.92 -25.19
CA TYR A 10 -12.76 6.08 -23.79
C TYR A 10 -12.04 4.82 -23.28
N LEU A 11 -12.61 3.63 -23.46
CA LEU A 11 -11.97 2.40 -22.98
C LEU A 11 -10.59 2.17 -23.61
N THR A 12 -10.44 2.49 -24.90
CA THR A 12 -9.15 2.38 -25.60
C THR A 12 -8.12 3.34 -25.02
N GLN A 13 -8.53 4.55 -24.62
CA GLN A 13 -7.66 5.53 -23.98
C GLN A 13 -7.21 5.11 -22.57
N TYR A 14 -8.07 4.46 -21.78
CA TYR A 14 -7.74 3.98 -20.43
C TYR A 14 -7.05 2.61 -20.40
N PHE A 15 -7.13 1.83 -21.48
CA PHE A 15 -6.55 0.49 -21.55
C PHE A 15 -5.04 0.43 -21.22
N PRO A 16 -4.18 1.35 -21.71
CA PRO A 16 -2.76 1.37 -21.32
C PRO A 16 -2.53 1.56 -19.82
N ILE A 17 -3.40 2.30 -19.13
CA ILE A 17 -3.29 2.53 -17.68
C ILE A 17 -3.52 1.22 -16.93
N VAL A 18 -4.52 0.44 -17.33
CA VAL A 18 -4.81 -0.87 -16.74
C VAL A 18 -3.66 -1.83 -16.96
N ILE A 19 -3.09 -1.86 -18.17
CA ILE A 19 -1.90 -2.67 -18.46
C ILE A 19 -0.73 -2.27 -17.56
N PHE A 20 -0.48 -0.97 -17.40
CA PHE A 20 0.62 -0.48 -16.57
C PHE A 20 0.45 -0.86 -15.09
N ILE A 21 -0.77 -0.77 -14.56
CA ILE A 21 -1.09 -1.25 -13.20
C ILE A 21 -0.84 -2.75 -13.10
N GLY A 22 -1.28 -3.54 -14.09
CA GLY A 22 -1.04 -4.99 -14.12
C GLY A 22 0.45 -5.35 -14.12
N ILE A 23 1.24 -4.69 -14.96
CA ILE A 23 2.69 -4.92 -15.06
C ILE A 23 3.40 -4.50 -13.77
N SER A 24 3.05 -3.34 -13.19
CA SER A 24 3.71 -2.86 -11.96
C SER A 24 3.39 -3.75 -10.75
N LEU A 25 2.15 -4.24 -10.63
CA LEU A 25 1.78 -5.22 -9.61
C LEU A 25 2.51 -6.55 -9.83
N ALA A 26 2.54 -7.06 -11.07
CA ALA A 26 3.25 -8.29 -11.39
C ALA A 26 4.74 -8.17 -11.05
N PHE A 27 5.37 -7.04 -11.38
CA PHE A 27 6.76 -6.77 -11.05
C PHE A 27 7.00 -6.75 -9.53
N GLY A 28 6.15 -6.06 -8.76
CA GLY A 28 6.24 -6.04 -7.30
C GLY A 28 6.10 -7.43 -6.68
N LEU A 29 5.13 -8.23 -7.14
CA LEU A 29 4.91 -9.58 -6.65
C LEU A 29 6.05 -10.54 -7.03
N VAL A 30 6.55 -10.46 -8.26
CA VAL A 30 7.67 -11.29 -8.73
C VAL A 30 8.94 -10.99 -7.94
N THR A 31 9.24 -9.71 -7.70
CA THR A 31 10.45 -9.32 -6.96
C THR A 31 10.38 -9.73 -5.49
N LEU A 32 9.24 -9.53 -4.82
CA LEU A 32 9.01 -10.02 -3.45
C LEU A 32 9.04 -11.56 -3.38
N GLY A 33 8.41 -12.23 -4.33
CA GLY A 33 8.40 -13.70 -4.43
C GLY A 33 9.81 -14.26 -4.64
N LEU A 34 10.59 -13.67 -5.53
CA LEU A 34 11.98 -14.05 -5.77
C LEU A 34 12.84 -13.81 -4.52
N SER A 35 12.68 -12.66 -3.85
CA SER A 35 13.37 -12.36 -2.60
C SER A 35 13.09 -13.43 -1.54
N TYR A 36 11.82 -13.80 -1.35
CA TYR A 36 11.43 -14.84 -0.39
C TYR A 36 11.94 -16.24 -0.74
N LEU A 37 12.03 -16.57 -2.04
CA LEU A 37 12.53 -17.88 -2.51
C LEU A 37 14.05 -18.00 -2.41
N VAL A 38 14.80 -16.92 -2.69
CA VAL A 38 16.27 -16.92 -2.71
C VAL A 38 16.88 -16.68 -1.32
N GLN A 39 16.16 -16.00 -0.43
CA GLN A 39 16.67 -15.65 0.90
C GLN A 39 17.01 -16.90 1.75
N PRO A 40 18.19 -16.94 2.41
CA PRO A 40 18.49 -17.92 3.44
C PRO A 40 17.53 -17.80 4.64
N LYS A 41 16.92 -18.91 5.05
CA LYS A 41 15.92 -18.92 6.13
C LYS A 41 16.56 -19.29 7.47
N TYR A 42 16.73 -18.30 8.35
CA TYR A 42 17.23 -18.48 9.72
C TYR A 42 16.27 -17.83 10.74
N PRO A 43 15.09 -18.43 10.98
CA PRO A 43 14.11 -17.91 11.94
C PRO A 43 14.55 -18.21 13.37
N GLU A 44 15.18 -17.23 14.02
CA GLU A 44 15.51 -17.28 15.45
C GLU A 44 14.49 -16.46 16.24
N PRO A 45 14.05 -16.89 17.45
CA PRO A 45 13.07 -16.17 18.24
C PRO A 45 13.40 -14.69 18.46
N GLU A 46 14.68 -14.38 18.69
CA GLU A 46 15.18 -13.01 18.89
C GLU A 46 15.16 -12.17 17.59
N LYS A 47 15.32 -12.80 16.42
CA LYS A 47 15.16 -12.11 15.12
C LYS A 47 13.70 -11.82 14.79
N LEU A 48 12.78 -12.58 15.41
CA LEU A 48 11.34 -12.49 15.20
C LEU A 48 10.64 -11.68 16.30
N SER A 49 11.36 -11.25 17.34
CA SER A 49 10.81 -10.42 18.42
C SER A 49 10.67 -8.95 17.98
N VAL A 50 9.77 -8.23 18.63
CA VAL A 50 9.58 -6.80 18.42
C VAL A 50 10.86 -6.05 18.79
N TYR A 51 11.26 -5.08 17.96
CA TYR A 51 12.42 -4.24 18.25
C TYR A 51 12.10 -3.24 19.37
N GLU A 52 12.77 -3.38 20.51
CA GLU A 52 12.73 -2.44 21.64
C GLU A 52 14.15 -2.24 22.20
N CYS A 53 15.10 -1.84 21.34
CA CYS A 53 16.50 -1.62 21.73
C CYS A 53 17.18 -2.79 22.47
N GLY A 54 16.74 -4.03 22.20
CA GLY A 54 17.23 -5.25 22.86
C GLY A 54 16.58 -5.57 24.22
N SER A 55 15.51 -4.85 24.59
CA SER A 55 14.71 -5.10 25.79
C SER A 55 13.38 -5.76 25.44
N GLU A 56 12.70 -6.30 26.45
CA GLU A 56 11.31 -6.75 26.30
C GLU A 56 10.38 -5.53 26.13
N PRO A 57 9.38 -5.58 25.23
CA PRO A 57 8.45 -4.47 25.01
C PRO A 57 7.78 -4.02 26.31
N PHE A 58 7.96 -2.73 26.64
CA PHE A 58 7.57 -2.19 27.94
C PHE A 58 6.05 -1.97 28.13
N SER A 59 5.26 -1.89 27.05
CA SER A 59 3.85 -1.47 27.15
C SER A 59 2.91 -2.11 26.13
N ASP A 60 1.63 -2.14 26.47
CA ASP A 60 0.54 -2.53 25.57
C ASP A 60 0.42 -1.50 24.43
N SER A 61 0.39 -1.99 23.18
CA SER A 61 0.28 -1.16 21.98
C SER A 61 -1.10 -0.54 21.77
N ARG A 62 -2.07 -0.80 22.67
CA ARG A 62 -3.46 -0.33 22.61
C ARG A 62 -3.69 1.08 23.21
N MET A 63 -2.67 1.92 23.19
CA MET A 63 -2.79 3.31 23.64
C MET A 63 -3.59 4.14 22.62
N PRO A 64 -4.46 5.07 23.05
CA PRO A 64 -5.15 5.96 22.13
C PRO A 64 -4.18 6.78 21.30
N PHE A 65 -4.36 6.77 19.97
CA PHE A 65 -3.61 7.63 19.09
C PHE A 65 -4.05 9.09 19.26
N PRO A 66 -3.12 10.06 19.20
CA PRO A 66 -3.46 11.48 19.26
C PRO A 66 -4.50 11.92 18.20
N VAL A 67 -5.55 12.61 18.64
CA VAL A 67 -6.66 13.09 17.77
C VAL A 67 -6.19 14.01 16.63
N ARG A 68 -5.02 14.64 16.78
CA ARG A 68 -4.42 15.51 15.75
C ARG A 68 -4.32 14.85 14.37
N TYR A 69 -4.06 13.54 14.29
CA TYR A 69 -3.96 12.84 13.00
C TYR A 69 -5.32 12.78 12.29
N TYR A 70 -6.40 12.60 13.06
CA TYR A 70 -7.76 12.63 12.54
C TYR A 70 -8.14 14.03 12.02
N VAL A 71 -7.82 15.08 12.77
CA VAL A 71 -8.09 16.46 12.33
C VAL A 71 -7.36 16.78 11.03
N ILE A 72 -6.10 16.39 10.89
CA ILE A 72 -5.32 16.58 9.65
C ILE A 72 -5.95 15.81 8.48
N ALA A 73 -6.33 14.55 8.67
CA ALA A 73 -6.95 13.74 7.62
C ALA A 73 -8.31 14.31 7.19
N MET A 74 -9.13 14.76 8.14
CA MET A 74 -10.42 15.38 7.85
C MET A 74 -10.25 16.70 7.09
N LEU A 75 -9.30 17.55 7.49
CA LEU A 75 -9.00 18.79 6.77
C LEU A 75 -8.49 18.50 5.36
N PHE A 76 -7.62 17.49 5.18
CA PHE A 76 -7.18 17.06 3.85
C PHE A 76 -8.36 16.68 2.96
N VAL A 77 -9.30 15.86 3.46
CA VAL A 77 -10.49 15.47 2.70
C VAL A 77 -11.37 16.67 2.34
N ILE A 78 -11.59 17.59 3.28
CA ILE A 78 -12.41 18.79 3.02
C ILE A 78 -11.75 19.66 1.94
N PHE A 79 -10.46 19.96 2.07
CA PHE A 79 -9.75 20.81 1.11
C PHE A 79 -9.54 20.15 -0.25
N ASP A 80 -9.38 18.83 -0.32
CA ASP A 80 -9.28 18.08 -1.57
C ASP A 80 -10.60 18.08 -2.34
N ILE A 81 -11.74 18.06 -1.64
CA ILE A 81 -13.09 18.13 -2.23
C ILE A 81 -13.47 19.56 -2.64
N GLU A 82 -12.94 20.58 -1.98
CA GLU A 82 -13.23 21.99 -2.28
C GLU A 82 -12.64 22.45 -3.64
N VAL A 83 -11.81 21.63 -4.28
CA VAL A 83 -11.18 21.92 -5.58
C VAL A 83 -12.16 21.92 -6.76
#